data_AF-A0A7S1AI22-F1
#
_entry.id   AF-A0A7S1AI22-F1
#
_cell.length_a   1.000
_cell.length_b   1.000
_cell.length_c   1.000
_cell.angle_alpha   90.00
_cell.angle_beta   90.00
_cell.angle_gamma   90.00
#
_symmetry.space_group_name_H-M   'P 1'
#
loop_
_entity.id
_entity.type
_entity.pdbx_description
1 polymer ?
#
loop_
_entity_poly.entity_id
_entity_poly.type
_entity_poly.pdbx_seq_one_letter_code
_entity_poly.pdbx_strand_id
1 'polypeptide(L)'
;MIFAAFVVLFVCLSFIGLCFLSTAVNFTGHQAESPIFQRYPYEEAVQYSYAFAGVFLGLAILTGFVFLLFRHRIEVATGCITVACECIFSLPSMILQPFIDVCIRAVVTIMLLFGFYWVISIGQVTADSSVIGGVEIHGLKRSLTYTQDQQTIIAIYVFGCYWIVEFLHGLAQFVVSYTVV
;
A
#
# COMPACT_ATOMS: atom_id res chain seq x y z
N MET A 1 -3.37 20.29 2.75
CA MET A 1 -2.63 19.26 3.53
C MET A 1 -1.29 18.89 2.86
N ILE A 2 -1.26 18.55 1.57
CA ILE A 2 -0.02 18.17 0.85
C ILE A 2 1.07 19.26 0.90
N PHE A 3 0.71 20.53 0.66
CA PHE A 3 1.64 21.65 0.78
C PHE A 3 2.34 21.74 2.14
N ALA A 4 1.59 21.56 3.23
CA ALA A 4 2.14 21.59 4.58
C ALA A 4 3.14 20.44 4.79
N ALA A 5 2.86 19.25 4.26
CA ALA A 5 3.78 18.12 4.36
C ALA A 5 5.12 18.39 3.66
N PHE A 6 5.11 18.96 2.45
CA PHE A 6 6.34 19.34 1.74
C PHE A 6 7.12 20.44 2.45
N VAL A 7 6.43 21.45 2.99
CA VAL A 7 7.08 22.52 3.76
C VAL A 7 7.72 21.98 5.04
N VAL A 8 7.01 21.14 5.79
CA VAL A 8 7.55 20.49 7.00
C VAL A 8 8.75 19.63 6.66
N LEU A 9 8.66 18.81 5.60
CA LEU A 9 9.77 17.98 5.14
C LEU A 9 10.99 18.82 4.77
N PHE A 10 10.81 19.89 4.00
CA PHE A 10 11.87 20.81 3.60
C PHE A 10 12.55 21.47 4.81
N VAL A 11 11.76 21.97 5.77
CA VAL A 11 12.27 22.62 6.99
C VAL A 11 13.03 21.62 7.85
N CYS A 12 12.50 20.42 8.08
CA CYS A 12 13.17 19.39 8.87
C CYS A 12 14.49 18.95 8.24
N LEU A 13 14.51 18.68 6.92
CA LEU A 13 15.74 18.28 6.22
C LEU A 13 16.80 19.38 6.24
N SER A 14 16.38 20.63 6.02
CA SER A 14 17.29 21.80 6.08
C SER A 14 17.85 21.99 7.49
N PHE A 15 17.01 21.88 8.52
CA PHE A 15 17.42 22.02 9.91
C PHE A 15 18.43 20.94 10.31
N ILE A 16 18.13 19.66 10.01
CA ILE A 16 19.03 18.54 10.29
C ILE A 16 20.37 18.73 9.56
N GLY A 17 20.33 19.08 8.28
CA GLY A 17 21.54 19.34 7.49
C GLY A 17 22.39 20.46 8.06
N LEU A 18 21.76 21.57 8.48
CA LEU A 18 22.45 22.70 9.12
C LEU A 18 23.02 22.34 10.50
N CYS A 19 22.33 21.50 11.29
CA CYS A 19 22.86 21.02 12.56
C CYS A 19 24.14 20.17 12.38
N PHE A 20 24.16 19.28 11.39
CA PHE A 20 25.36 18.50 11.07
C PHE A 20 26.49 19.38 10.52
N LEU A 21 26.16 20.36 9.67
CA LEU A 21 27.15 21.32 9.14
C LEU A 21 27.74 22.20 10.25
N SER A 22 26.89 22.71 11.15
CA SER A 22 27.31 23.50 12.32
C SER A 22 28.23 22.70 13.24
N THR A 23 27.93 21.41 13.43
CA THR A 23 28.79 20.49 14.21
C THR A 23 30.12 20.24 13.50
N ALA A 24 30.12 20.06 12.18
CA ALA A 24 31.34 19.83 11.39
C ALA A 24 32.30 21.03 11.40
N VAL A 25 31.77 22.25 11.38
CA VAL A 25 32.54 23.52 11.41
C VAL A 25 32.91 23.95 12.84
N ASN A 26 32.45 23.22 13.86
CA ASN A 26 32.62 23.57 15.27
C ASN A 26 32.09 24.97 15.63
N PHE A 27 30.96 25.37 15.05
CA PHE A 27 30.43 26.73 15.21
C PHE A 27 30.08 27.07 16.67
N THR A 28 29.65 26.08 17.45
CA THR A 28 29.25 26.26 18.86
C THR A 28 30.41 26.10 19.85
N GLY A 29 31.58 25.65 19.42
CA GLY A 29 32.71 25.32 20.30
C GLY A 29 32.53 24.04 21.13
N HIS A 30 31.39 23.36 21.04
CA HIS A 30 31.06 22.15 21.82
C HIS A 30 31.13 20.86 20.98
N GLN A 31 31.94 20.84 19.92
CA GLN A 31 32.02 19.72 18.98
C GLN A 31 32.38 18.39 19.66
N ALA A 32 33.26 18.41 20.67
CA ALA A 32 33.70 17.21 21.40
C ALA A 32 32.58 16.54 22.22
N GLU A 33 31.52 17.28 22.57
CA GLU A 33 30.39 16.74 23.33
C GLU A 33 29.37 16.00 22.45
N SER A 34 29.46 16.15 21.13
CA SER A 34 28.49 15.54 20.23
C SER A 34 28.66 14.01 20.14
N PRO A 35 27.57 13.22 20.06
CA PRO A 35 27.65 11.75 20.11
C PRO A 35 28.52 11.11 19.02
N ILE A 36 28.64 11.75 17.85
CA ILE A 36 29.44 11.24 16.74
C ILE A 36 30.95 11.37 17.02
N PHE A 37 31.38 12.45 17.67
CA PHE A 37 32.77 12.68 18.04
C PHE A 37 33.20 11.87 19.27
N GLN A 38 32.25 11.42 20.09
CA GLN A 38 32.53 10.49 21.19
C GLN A 38 32.79 9.05 20.70
N ARG A 39 32.29 8.70 19.51
CA ARG A 39 32.31 7.33 18.99
C ARG A 39 33.40 7.08 17.94
N TYR A 40 33.78 8.10 17.18
CA TYR A 40 34.73 8.00 16.07
C TYR A 40 35.95 8.90 16.32
N PRO A 41 37.13 8.55 15.77
CA PRO A 41 38.28 9.45 15.81
C PRO A 41 37.94 10.78 15.11
N TYR A 42 38.55 11.87 15.59
CA TYR A 42 38.16 13.24 15.23
C TYR A 42 38.10 13.47 13.71
N GLU A 43 39.11 13.03 12.96
CA GLU A 43 39.17 13.24 11.50
C GLU A 43 38.02 12.54 10.76
N GLU A 44 37.71 11.29 11.14
CA GLU A 44 36.60 10.55 10.55
C GLU A 44 35.24 11.15 10.94
N ALA A 45 35.07 11.58 12.19
CA ALA A 45 33.85 12.20 12.67
C ALA A 45 33.51 13.49 11.91
N VAL A 46 34.52 14.30 11.58
CA VAL A 46 34.38 15.50 10.74
C VAL A 46 33.93 15.12 9.32
N GLN A 47 34.58 14.13 8.70
CA GLN A 47 34.23 13.68 7.35
C GLN A 47 32.79 13.15 7.27
N TYR A 48 32.37 12.32 8.24
CA TYR A 48 31.00 11.83 8.30
C TYR A 48 29.99 12.96 8.50
N SER A 49 30.31 13.94 9.36
CA SER A 49 29.42 15.09 9.59
C SER A 49 29.21 15.92 8.32
N TYR A 50 30.26 16.17 7.53
CA TYR A 50 30.13 16.83 6.23
C TYR A 50 29.33 15.99 5.22
N ALA A 51 29.55 14.67 5.18
CA ALA A 51 28.81 13.78 4.29
C ALA A 51 27.31 13.80 4.60
N PHE A 52 26.92 13.63 5.87
CA PHE A 52 25.51 13.70 6.28
C PHE A 52 24.90 15.07 6.03
N ALA A 53 25.60 16.16 6.37
CA ALA A 53 25.14 17.51 6.07
C ALA A 53 24.87 17.71 4.58
N GLY A 54 25.78 17.25 3.72
CA GLY A 54 25.64 17.30 2.27
C GLY A 54 24.43 16.51 1.75
N VAL A 55 24.22 15.29 2.26
CA VAL A 55 23.05 14.48 1.88
C VAL A 55 21.74 15.14 2.29
N PHE A 56 21.61 15.59 3.54
CA PHE A 56 20.37 16.19 4.03
C PHE A 56 20.08 17.55 3.36
N LEU A 57 21.09 18.40 3.16
CA LEU A 57 20.92 19.66 2.43
C LEU A 57 20.63 19.43 0.95
N GLY A 58 21.28 18.45 0.31
CA GLY A 58 20.99 18.06 -1.07
C GLY A 58 19.53 17.60 -1.25
N LEU A 59 19.04 16.75 -0.34
CA LEU A 59 17.65 16.30 -0.31
C LEU A 59 16.67 17.46 -0.05
N ALA A 60 17.02 18.39 0.85
CA ALA A 60 16.21 19.59 1.08
C ALA A 60 16.10 20.44 -0.19
N ILE A 61 17.22 20.72 -0.86
CA ILE A 61 17.24 21.49 -2.12
C ILE A 61 16.42 20.78 -3.21
N LEU A 62 16.60 19.46 -3.37
CA LEU A 62 15.83 18.67 -4.33
C LEU A 62 14.32 18.74 -4.05
N THR A 63 13.93 18.59 -2.78
CA THR A 63 12.53 18.67 -2.34
C THR A 63 11.96 20.07 -2.61
N GLY A 64 12.72 21.13 -2.31
CA GLY A 64 12.33 22.51 -2.60
C GLY A 64 12.19 22.76 -4.11
N PHE A 65 13.09 22.22 -4.92
CA PHE A 65 13.02 22.35 -6.38
C PHE A 65 11.81 21.65 -6.97
N VAL A 66 11.55 20.39 -6.58
CA VAL A 66 10.33 19.65 -6.95
C VAL A 66 9.09 20.44 -6.52
N PHE A 67 9.07 20.94 -5.28
CA PHE A 67 7.94 21.73 -4.79
C PHE A 67 7.67 22.97 -5.66
N LEU A 68 8.71 23.70 -6.04
CA LEU A 68 8.58 24.87 -6.91
C LEU A 68 8.09 24.51 -8.32
N LEU A 69 8.61 23.44 -8.92
CA LEU A 69 8.21 22.97 -10.25
C LEU A 69 6.76 22.49 -10.27
N PHE A 70 6.32 21.79 -9.22
CA PHE A 70 5.00 21.18 -9.17
C PHE A 70 3.95 22.03 -8.46
N ARG A 71 4.29 23.19 -7.91
CA ARG A 71 3.36 24.08 -7.18
C ARG A 71 2.06 24.32 -7.95
N HIS A 72 2.18 24.75 -9.20
CA HIS A 72 1.02 25.05 -10.05
C HIS A 72 0.19 23.79 -10.36
N ARG A 73 0.84 22.65 -10.59
CA ARG A 73 0.16 21.38 -10.87
C ARG A 73 -0.61 20.87 -9.65
N ILE A 74 -0.04 20.99 -8.46
CA ILE A 74 -0.69 20.61 -7.20
C ILE A 74 -1.88 21.51 -6.95
N GLU A 75 -1.76 22.82 -7.17
CA GLU A 75 -2.87 23.77 -7.01
C GLU A 75 -4.05 23.43 -7.93
N VAL A 76 -3.78 23.19 -9.21
CA VAL A 76 -4.81 22.75 -10.17
C VAL A 76 -5.44 21.43 -9.72
N ALA A 77 -4.65 20.44 -9.31
CA ALA A 77 -5.16 19.17 -8.82
C ALA A 77 -6.05 19.34 -7.58
N THR A 78 -5.64 20.17 -6.61
CA THR A 78 -6.46 20.47 -5.44
C THR A 78 -7.73 21.23 -5.78
N GLY A 79 -7.69 22.10 -6.80
CA GLY A 79 -8.88 22.77 -7.33
C GLY A 79 -9.85 21.78 -7.94
N CYS A 80 -9.37 20.86 -8.79
CA CYS A 80 -10.18 19.80 -9.36
C CYS A 80 -10.81 18.90 -8.28
N ILE A 81 -10.03 18.52 -7.25
CA ILE A 81 -10.56 17.72 -6.13
C ILE A 81 -11.62 18.50 -5.36
N THR A 82 -11.40 19.78 -5.09
CA THR A 82 -12.36 20.62 -4.35
C THR A 82 -13.67 20.74 -5.12
N VAL A 83 -13.60 21.04 -6.42
CA VAL A 83 -14.78 21.09 -7.29
C VAL A 83 -15.45 19.73 -7.39
N ALA A 84 -14.69 18.64 -7.52
CA ALA A 84 -15.26 17.29 -7.53
C ALA A 84 -15.97 16.96 -6.20
N CYS A 85 -15.39 17.34 -5.06
CA CYS A 85 -16.04 17.19 -3.75
C CYS A 85 -17.31 18.02 -3.66
N GLU A 86 -17.31 19.28 -4.13
CA GLU A 86 -18.50 20.12 -4.17
C GLU A 86 -19.60 19.51 -5.06
N CYS A 87 -19.24 18.94 -6.21
CA CYS A 87 -20.16 18.20 -7.08
C CYS A 87 -20.71 16.92 -6.41
N ILE A 88 -19.87 16.17 -5.70
CA ILE A 88 -20.31 14.98 -4.95
C ILE A 88 -21.27 15.37 -3.83
N PHE A 89 -21.03 16.47 -3.14
CA PHE A 89 -21.91 16.95 -2.08
C PHE A 89 -23.19 17.62 -2.60
N SER A 90 -23.18 18.18 -3.82
CA SER A 90 -24.38 18.72 -4.46
C SER A 90 -25.29 17.65 -5.04
N LEU A 91 -24.76 16.45 -5.33
CA LEU A 91 -25.50 15.28 -5.75
C LEU A 91 -25.41 14.18 -4.68
N PRO A 92 -26.22 14.24 -3.60
CA PRO A 92 -26.19 13.25 -2.52
C PRO A 92 -26.42 11.80 -3.01
N SER A 93 -27.03 11.62 -4.19
CA SER A 93 -27.14 10.32 -4.88
C SER A 93 -25.79 9.70 -5.27
N MET A 94 -24.75 10.52 -5.55
CA MET A 94 -23.42 10.03 -5.91
C MET A 94 -22.65 9.42 -4.74
N ILE A 95 -22.95 9.82 -3.49
CA ILE A 95 -22.33 9.21 -2.29
C ILE A 95 -22.92 7.82 -2.02
N LEU A 96 -24.20 7.61 -2.36
CA LEU A 96 -24.85 6.32 -2.16
C LEU A 96 -24.37 5.25 -3.16
N GLN A 97 -24.01 5.66 -4.38
CA GLN A 97 -23.54 4.77 -5.43
C GLN A 97 -22.32 3.90 -5.06
N PRO A 98 -21.19 4.44 -4.55
CA PRO A 98 -20.05 3.61 -4.14
C PRO A 98 -20.40 2.68 -2.99
N PHE A 99 -21.30 3.08 -2.08
CA PHE A 99 -21.76 2.20 -1.01
C PHE A 99 -22.57 1.02 -1.56
N ILE A 100 -23.51 1.28 -2.47
CA ILE A 100 -24.28 0.23 -3.15
C ILE A 100 -23.36 -0.70 -3.94
N ASP A 101 -22.38 -0.16 -4.68
CA ASP A 101 -21.42 -0.96 -5.45
C ASP A 101 -20.60 -1.89 -4.52
N VAL A 102 -20.08 -1.36 -3.41
CA VAL A 102 -19.36 -2.17 -2.42
C VAL A 102 -20.26 -3.25 -1.82
N CYS A 103 -21.50 -2.92 -1.45
CA CYS A 103 -22.45 -3.91 -0.93
C CYS A 103 -22.77 -5.02 -1.93
N ILE A 104 -23.05 -4.67 -3.20
CA ILE A 104 -23.34 -5.65 -4.26
C ILE A 104 -22.12 -6.54 -4.49
N ARG A 105 -20.92 -5.97 -4.61
CA ARG A 105 -19.69 -6.74 -4.79
C ARG A 105 -19.40 -7.64 -3.60
N ALA A 106 -19.64 -7.18 -2.37
CA ALA A 106 -19.47 -8.00 -1.18
C ALA A 106 -20.43 -9.20 -1.19
N VAL A 107 -21.71 -8.97 -1.50
CA VAL A 107 -22.73 -10.05 -1.58
C VAL A 107 -22.36 -11.06 -2.67
N VAL A 108 -21.99 -10.59 -3.87
CA VAL A 108 -21.59 -11.49 -4.97
C VAL A 108 -20.31 -12.24 -4.62
N THR A 109 -19.33 -11.59 -4.00
CA THR A 109 -18.09 -12.25 -3.57
C THR A 109 -18.36 -13.35 -2.55
N ILE A 110 -19.22 -13.08 -1.55
CA ILE A 110 -19.63 -14.09 -0.57
C ILE A 110 -20.33 -15.26 -1.26
N MET A 111 -21.24 -14.99 -2.20
CA MET A 111 -21.93 -16.03 -2.97
C MET A 111 -20.96 -16.88 -3.80
N LEU A 112 -19.98 -16.27 -4.46
CA LEU A 112 -18.93 -16.97 -5.21
C LEU A 112 -18.04 -17.81 -4.29
N LEU A 113 -17.70 -17.31 -3.08
CA LEU A 113 -16.95 -18.08 -2.10
C LEU A 113 -17.73 -19.30 -1.61
N PHE A 114 -19.04 -19.15 -1.33
CA PHE A 114 -19.90 -20.29 -0.99
C PHE A 114 -19.95 -21.33 -2.11
N GLY A 115 -20.09 -20.89 -3.36
CA GLY A 115 -20.03 -21.79 -4.52
C GLY A 115 -18.66 -22.44 -4.68
N PHE A 116 -17.57 -21.73 -4.41
CA PHE A 116 -16.22 -22.30 -4.42
C PHE A 116 -16.03 -23.39 -3.36
N TYR A 117 -16.50 -23.15 -2.13
CA TYR A 117 -16.51 -24.17 -1.07
C TYR A 117 -17.30 -25.41 -1.49
N TRP A 118 -18.45 -25.21 -2.16
CA TRP A 118 -19.23 -26.32 -2.69
C TRP A 118 -18.45 -27.11 -3.75
N VAL A 119 -17.77 -26.44 -4.70
CA VAL A 119 -16.96 -27.12 -5.72
C VAL A 119 -15.79 -27.90 -5.10
N ILE A 120 -15.11 -27.32 -4.11
CA ILE A 120 -14.04 -28.00 -3.37
C ILE A 120 -14.54 -29.25 -2.64
N SER A 121 -15.79 -29.23 -2.15
CA SER A 121 -16.36 -30.36 -1.39
C SER A 121 -16.53 -31.65 -2.20
N ILE A 122 -16.38 -31.61 -3.53
CA ILE A 122 -16.47 -32.77 -4.43
C ILE A 122 -15.21 -33.67 -4.32
N GLY A 123 -14.13 -33.16 -3.72
CA GLY A 123 -12.89 -33.92 -3.52
C GLY A 123 -13.11 -35.19 -2.70
N GLN A 124 -12.47 -36.29 -3.10
CA GLN A 124 -12.55 -37.55 -2.36
C GLN A 124 -11.61 -37.49 -1.16
N VAL A 125 -12.14 -37.77 0.03
CA VAL A 125 -11.34 -37.84 1.27
C VAL A 125 -10.80 -39.26 1.40
N THR A 126 -9.49 -39.41 1.24
CA THR A 126 -8.79 -40.67 1.48
C THR A 126 -8.21 -40.65 2.90
N ALA A 127 -8.52 -41.67 3.70
CA ALA A 127 -7.94 -41.83 5.02
C ALA A 127 -6.60 -42.56 4.88
N ASP A 128 -5.49 -41.81 5.02
CA ASP A 128 -4.16 -42.41 5.01
C ASP A 128 -3.90 -43.06 6.38
N SER A 129 -3.46 -44.33 6.37
CA SER A 129 -2.93 -44.95 7.59
C SER A 129 -1.46 -44.56 7.77
N SER A 130 -1.09 -44.23 9.00
CA SER A 130 0.29 -43.93 9.36
C SER A 130 0.75 -44.85 10.48
N VAL A 131 1.88 -45.52 10.27
CA VAL A 131 2.49 -46.37 11.28
C VAL A 131 3.47 -45.52 12.10
N ILE A 132 3.15 -45.27 13.37
CA ILE A 132 4.03 -44.57 14.32
C ILE A 132 4.35 -45.56 15.44
N GLY A 133 5.62 -45.95 15.56
CA GLY A 133 6.05 -46.89 16.61
C GLY A 133 5.53 -48.33 16.44
N GLY A 134 5.29 -48.78 15.20
CA GLY A 134 4.82 -50.14 14.91
C GLY A 134 3.32 -50.36 15.13
N VAL A 135 2.57 -49.34 15.56
CA VAL A 135 1.11 -49.36 15.65
C VAL A 135 0.53 -48.59 14.47
N GLU A 136 -0.32 -49.25 13.68
CA GLU A 136 -1.05 -48.61 12.60
C GLU A 136 -2.21 -47.79 13.19
N ILE A 137 -2.12 -46.46 13.09
CA ILE A 137 -3.19 -45.56 13.51
C ILE A 137 -3.96 -45.13 12.26
N HIS A 138 -5.19 -45.61 12.14
CA HIS A 138 -6.10 -45.17 11.08
C HIS A 138 -6.71 -43.80 11.41
N GLY A 139 -6.84 -42.94 10.40
CA GLY A 139 -7.62 -41.70 10.48
C GLY A 139 -6.89 -40.50 11.07
N LEU A 140 -5.59 -40.60 11.38
CA LEU A 140 -4.80 -39.45 11.87
C LEU A 140 -4.53 -38.42 10.75
N LYS A 141 -4.50 -38.86 9.49
CA LYS A 141 -4.29 -38.01 8.32
C LYS A 141 -5.42 -38.20 7.31
N ARG A 142 -6.10 -37.11 6.98
CA ARG A 142 -7.06 -37.05 5.86
C ARG A 142 -6.40 -36.30 4.71
N SER A 143 -6.23 -36.96 3.57
CA SER A 143 -5.78 -36.33 2.34
C SER A 143 -6.98 -36.15 1.42
N LEU A 144 -7.08 -34.96 0.82
CA LEU A 144 -8.06 -34.67 -0.22
C LEU A 144 -7.39 -34.94 -1.57
N THR A 145 -7.89 -35.93 -2.29
CA THR A 145 -7.41 -36.26 -3.64
C THR A 145 -8.44 -35.80 -4.66
N TYR A 146 -7.96 -35.14 -5.72
CA TYR A 146 -8.78 -34.64 -6.82
C TYR A 146 -8.39 -35.33 -8.11
N THR A 147 -9.37 -35.74 -8.91
CA THR A 147 -9.12 -36.21 -10.28
C THR A 147 -8.74 -35.04 -11.19
N GLN A 148 -8.10 -35.32 -12.32
CA GLN A 148 -7.71 -34.28 -13.28
C GLN A 148 -8.92 -33.45 -13.76
N ASP A 149 -10.05 -34.12 -14.03
CA ASP A 149 -11.30 -33.46 -14.44
C ASP A 149 -11.83 -32.51 -13.34
N GLN A 150 -11.76 -32.92 -12.08
CA GLN A 150 -12.15 -32.07 -10.94
C GLN A 150 -11.23 -30.85 -10.80
N GLN A 151 -9.93 -31.03 -11.00
CA GLN A 151 -8.98 -29.91 -10.99
C GLN A 151 -9.27 -28.91 -12.11
N THR A 152 -9.61 -29.39 -13.32
CA THR A 152 -10.02 -28.53 -14.44
C THR A 152 -11.31 -27.78 -14.12
N ILE A 153 -12.30 -28.42 -13.51
CA ILE A 153 -13.55 -27.77 -13.09
C ILE A 153 -13.27 -26.68 -12.04
N ILE A 154 -12.44 -26.96 -11.04
CA ILE A 154 -12.02 -25.97 -10.03
C ILE A 154 -11.35 -24.76 -10.71
N ALA A 155 -10.43 -25.00 -11.64
CA ALA A 155 -9.72 -23.94 -12.35
C ALA A 155 -10.66 -23.07 -13.19
N ILE A 156 -11.58 -23.69 -13.94
CA ILE A 156 -12.62 -22.97 -14.72
C ILE A 156 -13.51 -22.15 -13.80
N TYR A 157 -13.88 -22.69 -12.63
CA TYR A 157 -14.70 -21.97 -11.67
C TYR A 157 -14.00 -20.72 -11.12
N VAL A 158 -12.72 -20.83 -10.72
CA VAL A 158 -11.92 -19.70 -10.25
C VAL A 158 -11.78 -18.63 -11.33
N PHE A 159 -11.52 -19.04 -12.58
CA PHE A 159 -11.47 -18.12 -13.71
C PHE A 159 -12.82 -17.42 -13.94
N GLY A 160 -13.94 -18.14 -13.84
CA GLY A 160 -15.28 -17.57 -13.91
C GLY A 160 -15.56 -16.56 -12.79
N CYS A 161 -15.10 -16.83 -11.56
CA CYS A 161 -15.22 -15.88 -10.45
C CYS A 161 -14.50 -14.58 -10.75
N TYR A 162 -13.26 -14.65 -11.26
CA TYR A 162 -12.50 -13.48 -11.68
C TYR A 162 -13.28 -12.68 -12.73
N TRP A 163 -13.82 -13.35 -13.74
CA TRP A 163 -14.57 -12.69 -14.81
C TRP A 163 -15.85 -12.00 -14.33
N ILE A 164 -16.59 -12.61 -13.41
CA ILE A 164 -17.79 -12.01 -12.81
C ILE A 164 -17.42 -10.73 -12.03
N VAL A 165 -16.33 -10.76 -11.25
CA VAL A 165 -15.87 -9.60 -10.49
C VAL A 165 -15.44 -8.46 -11.42
N GLU A 166 -14.69 -8.76 -12.48
CA GLU A 166 -14.30 -7.77 -13.50
C GLU A 166 -15.52 -7.20 -14.24
N PHE A 167 -16.51 -8.03 -14.57
CA PHE A 167 -17.74 -7.56 -15.19
C PHE A 167 -18.50 -6.57 -14.29
N LEU A 168 -18.63 -6.88 -12.99
CA LEU A 168 -19.22 -5.95 -12.03
C LEU A 168 -18.41 -4.66 -11.91
N HIS A 169 -17.08 -4.75 -11.98
CA HIS A 169 -16.21 -3.58 -12.00
C HIS A 169 -16.50 -2.67 -13.19
N GLY A 170 -16.57 -3.25 -14.40
CA GLY A 170 -16.90 -2.54 -15.62
C GLY A 170 -18.30 -1.93 -15.59
N LEU A 171 -19.29 -2.66 -15.06
CA LEU A 171 -20.66 -2.17 -14.93
C LEU A 171 -20.74 -0.95 -13.99
N ALA A 172 -20.04 -0.99 -12.85
CA ALA A 172 -20.00 0.13 -11.92
C ALA A 172 -19.37 1.38 -12.56
N GLN A 173 -18.26 1.22 -13.28
CA GLN A 173 -17.63 2.30 -14.03
C GLN A 173 -18.60 2.88 -15.08
N PHE A 174 -19.31 2.02 -15.81
CA PHE A 174 -20.31 2.45 -16.79
C PHE A 174 -21.43 3.28 -16.15
N VAL A 175 -21.98 2.85 -15.01
CA VAL A 175 -23.03 3.60 -14.30
C VAL A 175 -22.49 4.96 -13.84
N VAL A 176 -21.27 5.02 -13.27
CA VAL A 176 -20.65 6.31 -12.88
C VAL A 176 -20.51 7.24 -14.09
N SER A 177 -20.04 6.73 -15.23
CA SER A 177 -19.88 7.52 -16.44
C SER A 177 -21.22 8.05 -16.98
N TYR A 178 -22.31 7.29 -16.84
CA TYR A 178 -23.63 7.71 -17.31
C TYR A 178 -24.28 8.76 -16.40
N THR A 179 -24.08 8.68 -15.08
CA THR A 179 -24.64 9.66 -14.12
C THR A 179 -24.04 11.06 -14.27
N VAL A 180 -22.87 11.19 -14.90
CA VAL A 180 -22.16 12.47 -15.08
C VAL A 180 -22.59 13.21 -16.36
N VAL A 181 -23.32 12.56 -17.27
CA VAL A 181 -23.84 13.14 -18.53
C VAL A 181 -25.25 13.67 -18.33
#